data_AF-A0A5S9M939-F1
#
_entry.id   AF-A0A5S9M939-F1
#
_cell.length_a   1.000
_cell.length_b   1.000
_cell.length_c   1.000
_cell.angle_alpha   90.00
_cell.angle_beta   90.00
_cell.angle_gamma   90.00
#
_symmetry.space_group_name_H-M   'P 1'
#
loop_
_entity.id
_entity.type
_entity.pdbx_description
1 polymer ?
#
loop_
_entity_poly.entity_id
_entity_poly.type
_entity_poly.pdbx_seq_one_letter_code
_entity_poly.pdbx_strand_id
1 'polypeptide(L)'
;MPSLIGKFNVYNILAAVSVGIVSGLTFETIVSAIEELEGVKGRFELVNCDQDFPVIVDYAHTPDSLENVLTTCRELTEGKIFSV
;
A
#
# COMPACT_ATOMS: atom_id res chain seq x y z
N MET A 1 8.04 -0.74 9.90
CA MET A 1 7.09 0.33 9.53
C MET A 1 6.09 -0.31 8.60
N PRO A 2 4.77 -0.14 8.82
CA PRO A 2 3.79 -0.78 7.97
C PRO A 2 4.02 -0.37 6.51
N SER A 3 3.96 -1.35 5.61
CA SER A 3 4.29 -1.27 4.19
C SER A 3 3.27 -0.53 3.33
N LEU A 4 2.43 0.29 3.95
CA LEU A 4 1.28 0.94 3.36
C LEU A 4 1.68 2.23 2.64
N ILE A 5 2.38 2.06 1.52
CA ILE A 5 2.87 3.17 0.71
C ILE A 5 1.75 3.67 -0.22
N GLY A 6 1.66 4.99 -0.38
CA GLY A 6 0.73 5.65 -1.30
C GLY A 6 -0.62 6.06 -0.68
N LYS A 7 -1.21 7.13 -1.23
CA LYS A 7 -2.47 7.71 -0.72
C LYS A 7 -3.65 6.74 -0.80
N PHE A 8 -3.69 5.87 -1.81
CA PHE A 8 -4.75 4.87 -1.96
C PHE A 8 -4.79 3.89 -0.77
N ASN A 9 -3.62 3.50 -0.23
CA ASN A 9 -3.55 2.65 0.95
C ASN A 9 -4.04 3.38 2.22
N VAL A 10 -3.78 4.69 2.33
CA VAL A 10 -4.35 5.51 3.41
C VAL A 10 -5.88 5.48 3.35
N TYR A 11 -6.47 5.68 2.17
CA TYR A 11 -7.93 5.58 2.00
C TYR A 11 -8.48 4.19 2.34
N ASN A 12 -7.80 3.13 1.92
CA ASN A 12 -8.19 1.76 2.22
C ASN A 12 -8.19 1.48 3.73
N ILE A 13 -7.15 1.94 4.45
CA ILE A 13 -7.09 1.79 5.90
C ILE A 13 -8.16 2.64 6.59
N LEU A 14 -8.39 3.89 6.16
CA LEU A 14 -9.45 4.71 6.73
C LEU A 14 -10.84 4.08 6.55
N ALA A 15 -11.10 3.44 5.39
CA ALA A 15 -12.31 2.68 5.19
C ALA A 15 -12.41 1.48 6.16
N ALA A 16 -11.32 0.72 6.32
CA ALA A 16 -11.27 -0.41 7.25
C ALA A 16 -11.46 0.02 8.72
N VAL A 17 -10.81 1.12 9.13
CA VAL A 17 -10.99 1.75 10.45
C VAL A 17 -12.45 2.13 10.67
N SER A 18 -13.08 2.76 9.67
CA SER A 18 -14.49 3.17 9.74
C SER A 18 -15.42 1.97 9.97
N VAL A 19 -15.17 0.87 9.25
CA VAL A 19 -15.91 -0.39 9.43
C VAL A 19 -15.68 -0.99 10.83
N GLY A 20 -14.44 -0.98 11.32
CA GLY A 20 -14.08 -1.47 12.65
C GLY A 20 -14.82 -0.73 13.76
N ILE A 21 -14.87 0.61 13.68
CA ILE A 21 -15.58 1.46 14.64
C ILE A 21 -17.08 1.13 14.64
N VAL A 22 -17.72 1.07 13.47
CA VAL A 22 -19.16 0.76 13.36
C VAL A 22 -19.48 -0.66 13.83
N SER A 23 -18.51 -1.58 13.71
CA SER A 23 -18.62 -2.95 14.20
C SER A 23 -18.40 -3.09 15.72
N GLY A 24 -18.14 -2.00 16.44
CA GLY A 24 -17.97 -1.98 17.89
C GLY A 24 -16.56 -2.36 18.37
N LEU A 25 -15.55 -2.34 17.49
CA LEU A 25 -14.15 -2.50 17.92
C LEU A 25 -13.66 -1.25 18.63
N THR A 26 -12.80 -1.44 19.64
CA THR A 26 -12.12 -0.31 20.30
C THR A 26 -11.09 0.31 19.37
N PHE A 27 -10.83 1.61 19.55
CA PHE A 27 -9.81 2.30 18.76
C PHE A 27 -8.42 1.68 18.98
N GLU A 28 -8.12 1.30 20.22
CA GLU A 28 -6.88 0.62 20.59
C GLU A 28 -6.71 -0.71 19.83
N THR A 29 -7.75 -1.54 19.76
CA THR A 29 -7.73 -2.78 18.96
C THR A 29 -7.44 -2.52 17.49
N ILE A 30 -8.07 -1.49 16.91
CA ILE A 30 -7.89 -1.13 15.51
C ILE A 30 -6.44 -0.68 15.25
N VAL A 31 -5.90 0.18 16.11
CA VAL A 31 -4.52 0.68 15.98
C VAL A 31 -3.52 -0.47 16.07
N SER A 32 -3.64 -1.35 17.07
CA SER A 32 -2.74 -2.51 17.20
C SER A 32 -2.79 -3.42 15.98
N ALA A 33 -3.98 -3.68 15.42
CA ALA A 33 -4.11 -4.48 14.21
C ALA A 33 -3.45 -3.84 12.97
N ILE A 34 -3.47 -2.51 12.86
CA ILE A 34 -2.81 -1.77 11.77
C ILE A 34 -1.29 -1.79 11.95
N GLU A 35 -0.79 -1.69 13.18
CA GLU A 35 0.65 -1.75 13.48
C GLU A 35 1.28 -3.10 13.13
N GLU A 36 0.52 -4.18 13.31
CA GLU A 36 0.92 -5.55 12.94
C GLU A 36 0.81 -5.84 11.44
N LEU A 37 0.23 -4.93 10.64
CA LEU A 37 0.03 -5.15 9.22
C LEU A 37 1.34 -5.03 8.44
N GLU A 38 1.82 -6.16 7.93
CA GLU A 38 3.00 -6.23 7.06
C GLU A 38 2.74 -5.82 5.61
N GLY A 39 1.48 -5.65 5.23
CA GLY A 39 1.04 -5.31 3.88
C GLY A 39 0.05 -6.32 3.31
N VAL A 40 -0.41 -6.05 2.09
CA VAL A 40 -1.29 -6.97 1.36
C VAL A 40 -0.54 -7.48 0.14
N LYS A 41 -0.45 -8.81 0.00
CA LYS A 41 0.22 -9.45 -1.13
C LYS A 41 -0.37 -8.96 -2.46
N GLY A 42 0.49 -8.54 -3.39
CA GLY A 42 0.11 -7.97 -4.68
C GLY A 42 -0.61 -6.62 -4.60
N ARG A 43 -0.44 -5.86 -3.51
CA ARG A 43 -0.90 -4.47 -3.38
C ARG A 43 0.28 -3.61 -2.95
N PHE A 44 0.92 -2.98 -3.94
CA PHE A 44 2.13 -2.18 -3.77
C PHE A 44 3.19 -2.90 -2.94
N GLU A 45 3.37 -4.19 -3.22
CA GLU A 45 4.25 -5.08 -2.46
C GLU A 45 5.70 -4.85 -2.91
N LEU A 46 6.55 -4.38 -2.00
CA LEU A 46 7.98 -4.23 -2.26
C LEU A 46 8.66 -5.59 -2.18
N VAL A 47 9.29 -6.01 -3.27
CA VAL A 47 10.02 -7.28 -3.36
C VAL A 47 11.52 -7.01 -3.37
N ASN A 48 12.21 -7.61 -2.40
CA ASN A 48 13.67 -7.60 -2.33
C ASN A 48 14.21 -9.03 -2.45
N CYS A 49 14.97 -9.28 -3.50
CA CYS A 49 15.69 -10.51 -3.80
C CYS A 49 17.20 -10.23 -3.96
N ASP A 50 17.74 -9.31 -3.15
CA ASP A 50 19.14 -8.87 -3.17
C ASP A 50 19.58 -8.18 -4.47
N GLN A 51 18.64 -7.55 -5.18
CA GLN A 51 18.92 -6.76 -6.39
C GLN A 51 19.16 -5.27 -6.08
N ASP A 52 19.90 -4.58 -6.95
CA ASP A 52 20.29 -3.16 -6.78
C ASP A 52 19.17 -2.13 -7.05
N PHE A 53 17.93 -2.58 -7.24
CA PHE A 53 16.78 -1.71 -7.56
C PHE A 53 15.50 -2.17 -6.87
N PRO A 54 14.56 -1.26 -6.55
CA PRO A 54 13.28 -1.65 -5.99
C PRO A 54 12.40 -2.32 -7.06
N VAL A 55 11.75 -3.42 -6.68
CA VAL A 55 10.68 -4.04 -7.47
C VAL A 55 9.39 -3.93 -6.69
N ILE A 56 8.33 -3.48 -7.36
CA ILE A 56 6.99 -3.38 -6.77
C ILE A 56 6.07 -4.31 -7.55
N VAL A 57 5.37 -5.19 -6.83
CA VAL A 57 4.33 -6.06 -7.38
C VAL A 57 2.97 -5.47 -7.03
N ASP A 58 2.17 -5.16 -8.05
CA ASP A 58 0.82 -4.62 -7.89
C ASP A 58 -0.17 -5.29 -8.86
N TYR A 59 -1.45 -5.34 -8.44
CA TYR A 59 -2.55 -5.94 -9.20
C TYR A 59 -3.29 -4.94 -10.11
N ALA A 60 -2.84 -3.70 -10.18
CA ALA A 60 -3.41 -2.67 -11.04
C ALA A 60 -3.69 -3.21 -12.45
N HIS A 61 -4.97 -3.28 -12.79
CA HIS A 61 -5.47 -3.85 -14.07
C HIS A 61 -6.46 -2.92 -14.76
N THR A 62 -6.69 -1.74 -14.19
CA THR A 62 -7.47 -0.65 -14.79
C THR A 62 -6.57 0.58 -14.98
N PRO A 63 -6.87 1.47 -15.96
CA PRO A 63 -6.08 2.68 -16.18
C PRO A 63 -5.86 3.51 -14.91
N ASP A 64 -6.93 3.80 -14.16
CA ASP A 64 -6.86 4.59 -12.93
C ASP A 64 -5.99 3.93 -11.85
N SER A 65 -6.08 2.60 -11.71
CA SER A 65 -5.26 1.88 -10.73
C SER A 65 -3.77 1.94 -11.09
N LEU A 66 -3.44 1.83 -12.38
CA LEU A 66 -2.06 1.92 -12.86
C LEU A 66 -1.50 3.33 -12.69
N GLU A 67 -2.30 4.36 -12.98
CA GLU A 67 -1.92 5.76 -12.76
C GLU A 67 -1.58 6.04 -11.29
N ASN A 68 -2.38 5.52 -10.36
CA ASN A 68 -2.13 5.65 -8.92
C ASN A 68 -0.81 5.00 -8.50
N VAL A 69 -0.51 3.80 -9.00
CA VAL A 69 0.74 3.09 -8.72
C VAL A 69 1.93 3.90 -9.28
N LEU A 70 1.89 4.31 -10.54
CA LEU A 70 2.99 5.02 -11.18
C LEU A 70 3.23 6.40 -10.57
N THR A 71 2.16 7.10 -10.17
CA THR A 71 2.26 8.38 -9.45
C THR A 71 2.93 8.18 -8.09
N THR A 72 2.53 7.14 -7.36
CA THR A 72 3.17 6.79 -6.08
C THR A 72 4.64 6.44 -6.29
N CYS A 73 4.99 5.64 -7.30
CA CYS A 73 6.38 5.34 -7.64
C CYS A 73 7.18 6.60 -7.97
N ARG A 74 6.57 7.57 -8.66
CA ARG A 74 7.21 8.86 -8.98
C ARG A 74 7.49 9.70 -7.73
N GLU A 75 6.65 9.64 -6.72
CA GLU A 75 6.90 10.30 -5.43
C GLU A 75 8.10 9.67 -4.68
N LEU A 76 8.45 8.42 -4.98
CA LEU A 76 9.53 7.67 -4.32
C LEU A 76 10.89 7.78 -5.04
N THR A 77 10.92 8.17 -6.32
CA THR A 77 12.17 8.23 -7.08
C THR A 77 12.18 9.29 -8.18
N GLU A 78 13.32 9.96 -8.33
CA GLU A 78 13.65 10.81 -9.48
C GLU A 78 14.16 9.99 -10.68
N GLY A 79 14.44 8.71 -10.48
CA GLY A 79 14.97 7.80 -11.50
C GLY A 79 13.97 7.40 -12.59
N LYS A 80 14.39 6.46 -13.42
CA LYS A 80 13.51 5.84 -14.41
C LYS A 80 12.57 4.84 -13.73
N ILE A 81 11.31 4.84 -14.16
CA ILE A 81 10.29 3.88 -13.74
C ILE A 81 10.01 2.99 -14.94
N PHE A 82 10.01 1.68 -14.72
CA PHE A 82 9.67 0.67 -15.72
C PHE A 82 8.41 -0.05 -15.26
N SER A 83 7.41 -0.15 -16.13
CA SER A 83 6.18 -0.91 -15.92
C SER A 83 6.17 -2.07 -16.91
N VAL A 84 5.80 -3.27 -16.43
CA VAL A 84 5.73 -4.52 -17.22
C VAL A 84 4.29 -5.01 -17.26
#